data_AF-A0A838EW23-F1
#
_entry.id   AF-A0A838EW23-F1
#
_cell.length_a   1.000
_cell.length_b   1.000
_cell.length_c   1.000
_cell.angle_alpha   90.00
_cell.angle_beta   90.00
_cell.angle_gamma   90.00
#
_symmetry.space_group_name_H-M   'P 1'
#
loop_
_entity.id
_entity.type
_entity.pdbx_description
1 polymer ?
#
loop_
_entity_poly.entity_id
_entity_poly.type
_entity_poly.pdbx_seq_one_letter_code
_entity_poly.pdbx_strand_id
1 'polypeptide(L)'
;MSTKREAREFCLQFLYHFQLPAFQEQKKEMNSVDIFSRMQEFKQTLDLELSTEGQAYVATLVKGILQEQASVEEILVKYLKNWKLSRVSKIESTIFMMAIYELKYHPEVPGKVVINEAIELGKKYSTKESAGFLNGILDSIYKQELKRND
;
A
#
# COMPACT_ATOMS: atom_id res chain seq x y z
N MET A 1 -11.48 8.86 14.03
CA MET A 1 -10.94 8.56 12.69
C MET A 1 -11.49 7.19 12.26
N SER A 2 -11.56 6.89 10.96
CA SER A 2 -12.02 5.54 10.54
C SER A 2 -10.94 4.52 10.84
N THR A 3 -11.31 3.39 11.45
CA THR A 3 -10.44 2.25 11.73
C THR A 3 -9.62 1.80 10.52
N LYS A 4 -10.18 1.90 9.31
CA LYS A 4 -9.48 1.53 8.06
C LYS A 4 -8.41 2.54 7.66
N ARG A 5 -8.59 3.83 7.96
CA ARG A 5 -7.60 4.87 7.64
C ARG A 5 -6.33 4.68 8.46
N GLU A 6 -6.47 4.50 9.77
CA GLU A 6 -5.35 4.24 10.68
C GLU A 6 -4.62 2.95 10.30
N ALA A 7 -5.37 1.90 9.94
CA ALA A 7 -4.81 0.66 9.44
C ALA A 7 -4.02 0.84 8.12
N ARG A 8 -4.51 1.64 7.16
CA ARG A 8 -3.75 1.95 5.94
C ARG A 8 -2.47 2.73 6.26
N GLU A 9 -2.54 3.72 7.13
CA GLU A 9 -1.37 4.48 7.54
C GLU A 9 -0.31 3.59 8.20
N PHE A 10 -0.71 2.68 9.08
CA PHE A 10 0.17 1.67 9.65
C PHE A 10 0.79 0.77 8.56
N CYS A 11 -0.02 0.27 7.62
CA CYS A 11 0.46 -0.57 6.52
C CYS A 11 1.50 0.16 5.66
N LEU A 12 1.29 1.45 5.37
CA LEU A 12 2.25 2.27 4.63
C LEU A 12 3.59 2.32 5.35
N GLN A 13 3.57 2.67 6.65
CA GLN A 13 4.79 2.80 7.45
C GLN A 13 5.55 1.46 7.54
N PHE A 14 4.82 0.37 7.78
CA PHE A 14 5.41 -0.97 7.88
C PHE A 14 5.99 -1.44 6.54
N LEU A 15 5.24 -1.34 5.45
CA LEU A 15 5.68 -1.79 4.12
C LEU A 15 6.81 -0.93 3.56
N TYR A 16 6.79 0.38 3.82
CA TYR A 16 7.91 1.27 3.48
C TYR A 16 9.19 0.83 4.20
N HIS A 17 9.10 0.53 5.50
CA HIS A 17 10.23 0.01 6.26
C HIS A 17 10.73 -1.31 5.66
N PHE A 18 9.81 -2.20 5.26
CA PHE A 18 10.12 -3.47 4.58
C PHE A 18 10.76 -3.32 3.20
N GLN A 19 10.66 -2.16 2.55
CA GLN A 19 11.31 -1.85 1.26
C GLN A 19 12.75 -1.32 1.42
N LEU A 20 13.23 -1.11 2.64
CA LEU A 20 14.61 -0.67 2.84
C LEU A 20 15.58 -1.84 2.58
N PRO A 21 16.76 -1.59 1.97
CA PRO A 21 17.71 -2.65 1.61
C PRO A 21 18.08 -3.56 2.77
N ALA A 22 18.18 -3.00 3.99
CA ALA A 22 18.47 -3.74 5.22
C ALA A 22 17.47 -4.87 5.52
N PHE A 23 16.23 -4.78 5.03
CA PHE A 23 15.18 -5.78 5.23
C PHE A 23 14.95 -6.67 4.00
N GLN A 24 15.52 -6.33 2.84
CA GLN A 24 15.30 -7.07 1.60
C GLN A 24 15.96 -8.46 1.63
N GLU A 25 17.14 -8.59 2.24
CA GLU A 25 17.79 -9.90 2.39
C GLU A 25 17.03 -10.76 3.40
N GLN A 26 16.64 -10.19 4.53
CA GLN A 26 15.86 -10.89 5.56
C GLN A 26 14.52 -11.37 5.03
N LYS A 27 13.86 -10.57 4.17
CA LYS A 27 12.57 -10.91 3.56
C LYS A 27 12.61 -12.20 2.74
N LYS A 28 13.74 -12.55 2.12
CA LYS A 28 13.84 -13.76 1.28
C LYS A 28 13.69 -15.05 2.08
N GLU A 29 14.03 -15.02 3.36
CA GLU A 29 14.00 -16.18 4.24
C GLU A 29 12.80 -16.15 5.21
N MET A 30 12.09 -15.02 5.29
CA MET A 30 10.94 -14.85 6.18
C MET A 30 9.72 -15.64 5.68
N ASN A 31 9.13 -16.40 6.60
CA ASN A 31 7.81 -16.99 6.42
C ASN A 31 6.71 -16.06 6.99
N SER A 32 5.46 -16.48 6.92
CA SER A 32 4.31 -15.69 7.40
C SER A 32 4.33 -15.41 8.91
N VAL A 33 4.93 -16.31 9.71
CA VAL A 33 5.06 -16.13 11.17
C VAL A 33 6.08 -15.04 11.48
N ASP A 34 7.21 -15.02 10.77
CA ASP A 34 8.24 -14.00 10.96
C ASP A 34 7.72 -12.60 10.62
N ILE A 35 6.98 -12.48 9.51
CA ILE A 35 6.33 -11.23 9.10
C ILE A 35 5.34 -10.76 10.18
N PHE A 36 4.54 -11.67 10.72
CA PHE A 36 3.57 -11.33 11.76
C PHE A 36 4.26 -10.85 13.04
N SER A 37 5.31 -11.55 13.50
CA SER A 37 6.10 -11.14 14.67
C SER A 37 6.69 -9.75 14.47
N ARG A 38 7.27 -9.50 13.29
CA ARG A 38 7.84 -8.20 12.95
C ARG A 38 6.81 -7.07 12.93
N MET A 39 5.60 -7.38 12.46
CA MET A 39 4.48 -6.43 12.46
C MET A 39 4.04 -6.08 13.89
N GLN A 40 4.04 -7.06 14.81
CA GLN A 40 3.73 -6.80 16.22
C GLN A 40 4.81 -5.94 16.90
N GLU A 41 6.09 -6.23 16.67
CA GLU A 41 7.22 -5.40 17.15
C GLU A 41 7.12 -3.95 16.64
N PHE A 42 6.80 -3.79 15.35
CA PHE A 42 6.66 -2.48 14.73
C PHE A 42 5.50 -1.69 15.35
N LYS A 43 4.36 -2.34 15.60
CA LYS A 43 3.22 -1.74 16.29
C LYS A 43 3.58 -1.27 17.70
N GLN A 44 4.32 -2.07 18.46
CA GLN A 44 4.80 -1.68 19.80
C GLN A 44 5.75 -0.48 19.73
N THR A 45 6.64 -0.45 18.73
CA THR A 45 7.59 0.66 18.55
C THR A 45 6.90 2.00 18.26
N LEU A 46 5.78 1.96 17.55
CA LEU A 46 5.01 3.15 17.21
C LEU A 46 4.03 3.59 18.31
N ASP A 47 3.91 2.84 19.40
CA ASP A 47 2.93 3.05 20.47
C ASP A 47 1.50 3.23 19.92
N LEU A 48 1.18 2.45 18.88
CA LEU A 48 -0.09 2.55 18.16
C LEU A 48 -1.11 1.54 18.68
N GLU A 49 -2.23 2.05 19.20
CA GLU A 49 -3.41 1.25 19.51
C GLU A 49 -4.36 1.20 18.31
N LEU A 50 -4.50 0.01 17.74
CA LEU A 50 -5.50 -0.29 16.71
C LEU A 50 -6.61 -1.14 17.33
N SER A 51 -7.87 -0.86 16.98
CA SER A 51 -8.99 -1.74 17.35
C SER A 51 -8.80 -3.15 16.78
N THR A 52 -9.53 -4.13 17.30
CA THR A 52 -9.48 -5.52 16.80
C THR A 52 -9.74 -5.58 15.29
N GLU A 53 -10.71 -4.83 14.79
CA GLU A 53 -11.02 -4.73 13.36
C GLU A 53 -9.88 -4.09 12.57
N GLY A 54 -9.24 -3.05 13.12
CA GLY A 54 -8.08 -2.41 12.51
C GLY A 54 -6.90 -3.36 12.38
N GLN A 55 -6.63 -4.15 13.42
CA GLN A 55 -5.58 -5.17 13.42
C GLN A 55 -5.85 -6.27 12.39
N ALA A 56 -7.09 -6.75 12.31
CA ALA A 56 -7.47 -7.75 11.32
C ALA A 56 -7.31 -7.22 9.88
N TYR A 57 -7.67 -5.96 9.66
CA TYR A 57 -7.53 -5.31 8.36
C TYR A 57 -6.07 -5.09 7.97
N VAL A 58 -5.22 -4.63 8.91
CA VAL A 58 -3.76 -4.55 8.71
C VAL A 58 -3.19 -5.91 8.32
N ALA A 59 -3.51 -6.97 9.07
CA ALA A 59 -3.00 -8.31 8.81
C ALA A 59 -3.39 -8.78 7.40
N THR A 60 -4.62 -8.47 6.98
CA THR A 60 -5.13 -8.79 5.64
C THR A 60 -4.34 -8.05 4.55
N LEU A 61 -4.21 -6.73 4.67
CA LEU A 61 -3.49 -5.91 3.69
C LEU A 61 -2.02 -6.30 3.59
N VAL A 62 -1.30 -6.39 4.71
CA VAL A 62 0.14 -6.71 4.72
C VAL A 62 0.39 -8.08 4.10
N LYS A 63 -0.34 -9.12 4.55
CA LYS A 63 -0.18 -10.47 4.01
C LYS A 63 -0.48 -10.51 2.52
N GLY A 64 -1.61 -9.93 2.11
CA GLY A 64 -2.06 -9.95 0.74
C GLY A 64 -1.11 -9.21 -0.22
N ILE A 65 -0.64 -8.02 0.17
CA ILE A 65 0.32 -7.24 -0.63
C ILE A 65 1.63 -8.01 -0.82
N LEU A 66 2.11 -8.70 0.22
CA LEU A 66 3.35 -9.49 0.12
C LEU A 66 3.17 -10.75 -0.74
N GLN A 67 1.99 -11.39 -0.69
CA GLN A 67 1.68 -12.56 -1.52
C GLN A 67 1.47 -12.21 -2.99
N GLU A 68 0.78 -11.10 -3.27
CA GLU A 68 0.40 -10.67 -4.61
C GLU A 68 1.39 -9.64 -5.19
N GLN A 69 2.55 -9.47 -4.56
CA GLN A 69 3.51 -8.41 -4.90
C GLN A 69 3.84 -8.38 -6.40
N ALA A 70 4.18 -9.52 -7.00
CA ALA A 70 4.54 -9.60 -8.41
C ALA A 70 3.38 -9.17 -9.34
N SER A 71 2.16 -9.62 -9.04
CA SER A 71 0.93 -9.29 -9.77
C SER A 71 0.60 -7.79 -9.70
N VAL A 72 0.80 -7.19 -8.52
CA VAL A 72 0.58 -5.76 -8.30
C VAL A 72 1.67 -4.92 -8.96
N GLU A 73 2.93 -5.33 -8.86
CA GLU A 73 4.07 -4.66 -9.51
C GLU A 73 3.94 -4.67 -11.03
N GLU A 74 3.49 -5.77 -11.62
CA GLU A 74 3.27 -5.87 -13.07
C GLU A 74 2.26 -4.82 -13.55
N ILE A 75 1.14 -4.67 -12.85
CA ILE A 75 0.15 -3.62 -13.13
C ILE A 75 0.79 -2.24 -12.98
N LEU A 76 1.48 -1.98 -11.87
CA LEU A 76 2.09 -0.68 -11.63
C LEU A 76 3.09 -0.31 -12.74
N VAL A 77 4.00 -1.22 -13.10
CA VAL A 77 5.01 -1.01 -14.14
C VAL A 77 4.36 -0.70 -15.48
N LYS A 78 3.26 -1.37 -15.85
CA LYS A 78 2.50 -1.10 -17.09
C LYS A 78 2.04 0.35 -17.18
N TYR A 79 1.57 0.93 -16.08
CA TYR A 79 1.06 2.31 -16.04
C TYR A 79 2.15 3.36 -15.79
N LEU A 80 3.31 2.95 -15.26
CA LEU A 80 4.48 3.81 -15.10
C LEU A 80 5.39 3.87 -16.33
N LYS A 81 5.15 3.09 -17.41
CA LYS A 81 6.05 3.05 -18.59
C LYS A 81 6.35 4.43 -19.20
N ASN A 82 5.42 5.37 -19.11
CA ASN A 82 5.58 6.74 -19.63
C ASN A 82 6.22 7.70 -18.62
N TRP A 83 6.48 7.24 -17.40
CA TRP A 83 7.07 8.01 -16.32
C TRP A 83 8.50 7.57 -16.08
N LYS A 84 9.38 8.54 -15.83
CA LYS A 84 10.74 8.24 -15.39
C LYS A 84 10.63 7.54 -14.03
N LEU A 85 10.96 6.25 -13.96
CA LEU A 85 10.98 5.47 -12.71
C LEU A 85 11.81 6.15 -11.61
N SER A 86 12.83 6.92 -11.99
CA SER A 86 13.64 7.74 -11.07
C SER A 86 12.88 8.85 -10.34
N ARG A 87 11.63 9.15 -10.74
CA ARG A 87 10.76 10.13 -10.07
C ARG A 87 9.80 9.50 -9.08
N VAL A 88 9.67 8.17 -9.06
CA VAL A 88 8.77 7.48 -8.12
C VAL A 88 9.55 7.22 -6.84
N SER A 89 9.22 7.95 -5.79
CA SER A 89 9.77 7.72 -4.46
C SER A 89 9.32 6.37 -3.91
N LYS A 90 10.07 5.83 -2.95
CA LYS A 90 9.69 4.60 -2.23
C LYS A 90 8.34 4.72 -1.50
N ILE A 91 8.00 5.93 -1.05
CA ILE A 91 6.70 6.18 -0.42
C ILE A 91 5.59 6.06 -1.46
N GLU A 92 5.72 6.73 -2.61
CA GLU A 92 4.74 6.64 -3.69
C GLU A 92 4.60 5.22 -4.23
N SER A 93 5.70 4.49 -4.43
CA SER A 93 5.63 3.09 -4.85
C SER A 93 4.88 2.24 -3.83
N THR A 94 5.11 2.45 -2.52
CA THR A 94 4.37 1.74 -1.47
C THR A 94 2.88 2.05 -1.51
N ILE A 95 2.52 3.33 -1.66
CA ILE A 95 1.12 3.75 -1.75
C ILE A 95 0.45 3.13 -2.98
N PHE A 96 1.12 3.12 -4.13
CA PHE A 96 0.60 2.46 -5.33
C PHE A 96 0.38 0.97 -5.11
N MET A 97 1.36 0.27 -4.54
CA MET A 97 1.26 -1.16 -4.26
C MET A 97 0.05 -1.47 -3.37
N MET A 98 -0.15 -0.69 -2.31
CA MET A 98 -1.30 -0.83 -1.43
C MET A 98 -2.63 -0.56 -2.14
N ALA A 99 -2.73 0.55 -2.85
CA ALA A 99 -3.96 0.97 -3.51
C ALA A 99 -4.35 0.00 -4.64
N ILE A 100 -3.40 -0.44 -5.45
CA ILE A 100 -3.66 -1.41 -6.54
C ILE A 100 -4.10 -2.76 -5.95
N TYR A 101 -3.42 -3.23 -4.89
CA TYR A 101 -3.84 -4.44 -4.19
C TYR A 101 -5.28 -4.30 -3.68
N GLU A 102 -5.59 -3.23 -2.97
CA GLU A 102 -6.92 -3.02 -2.41
C GLU A 102 -8.00 -2.89 -3.51
N LEU A 103 -7.72 -2.14 -4.58
CA LEU A 103 -8.62 -2.04 -5.73
C LEU A 103 -8.88 -3.38 -6.42
N LYS A 104 -7.90 -4.28 -6.45
CA LYS A 104 -8.00 -5.57 -7.16
C LYS A 104 -8.62 -6.67 -6.32
N TYR A 105 -8.28 -6.74 -5.03
CA TYR A 105 -8.62 -7.87 -4.16
C TYR A 105 -9.69 -7.54 -3.10
N HIS A 106 -10.06 -6.26 -2.94
CA HIS A 106 -11.09 -5.80 -2.00
C HIS A 106 -12.25 -5.07 -2.73
N PRO A 107 -13.06 -5.77 -3.54
CA PRO A 107 -14.17 -5.16 -4.29
C PRO A 107 -15.28 -4.60 -3.38
N GLU A 108 -15.34 -5.03 -2.12
CA GLU A 108 -16.26 -4.50 -1.11
C GLU A 108 -15.94 -3.07 -0.67
N VAL A 109 -14.72 -2.59 -0.95
CA VAL A 109 -14.33 -1.20 -0.69
C VAL A 109 -14.52 -0.39 -1.98
N PRO A 110 -15.34 0.68 -1.97
CA PRO A 110 -15.56 1.49 -3.17
C PRO A 110 -14.25 2.02 -3.75
N GLY A 111 -14.06 1.89 -5.06
CA GLY A 111 -12.78 2.21 -5.70
C GLY A 111 -12.36 3.67 -5.48
N LYS A 112 -13.32 4.61 -5.55
CA LYS A 112 -13.08 6.02 -5.26
C LYS A 112 -12.60 6.27 -3.83
N VAL A 113 -13.05 5.47 -2.85
CA VAL A 113 -12.57 5.57 -1.47
C VAL A 113 -11.12 5.15 -1.39
N VAL A 114 -10.74 4.03 -2.02
CA VAL A 114 -9.34 3.56 -2.05
C VAL A 114 -8.42 4.61 -2.67
N ILE A 115 -8.81 5.17 -3.82
CA ILE A 115 -8.05 6.21 -4.52
C ILE A 115 -7.90 7.46 -3.65
N ASN A 116 -8.98 7.92 -3.02
CA ASN A 116 -8.93 9.09 -2.14
C ASN A 116 -7.99 8.87 -0.95
N GLU A 117 -8.06 7.70 -0.29
CA GLU A 117 -7.17 7.40 0.84
C GLU A 117 -5.70 7.31 0.41
N ALA A 118 -5.41 6.77 -0.78
CA ALA A 118 -4.06 6.78 -1.34
C ALA A 118 -3.54 8.22 -1.57
N ILE A 119 -4.39 9.11 -2.09
CA ILE A 119 -4.06 10.53 -2.29
C ILE A 119 -3.78 11.23 -0.97
N GLU A 120 -4.60 10.99 0.06
CA GLU A 120 -4.38 11.56 1.40
C GLU A 120 -3.06 11.08 2.03
N LEU A 121 -2.70 9.80 1.85
CA LEU A 121 -1.38 9.30 2.25
C LEU A 121 -0.25 9.99 1.48
N GLY A 122 -0.42 10.21 0.18
CA GLY A 122 0.55 10.92 -0.65
C GLY A 122 0.77 12.36 -0.19
N LYS A 123 -0.30 13.09 0.13
CA LYS A 123 -0.22 14.45 0.68
C LYS A 123 0.51 14.50 2.02
N LYS A 124 0.31 13.48 2.85
CA LYS A 124 0.86 13.43 4.21
C LYS A 124 2.34 13.02 4.24
N TYR A 125 2.74 12.08 3.37
CA TYR A 125 4.06 11.44 3.45
C TYR A 125 5.00 11.73 2.27
N SER A 126 4.51 12.37 1.20
CA SER A 126 5.29 12.61 -0.02
C SER A 126 5.30 14.12 -0.39
N THR A 127 5.61 14.44 -1.65
CA THR A 127 5.71 15.83 -2.12
C THR A 127 4.34 16.43 -2.46
N LYS A 128 4.31 17.75 -2.70
CA LYS A 128 3.07 18.45 -3.09
C LYS A 128 2.49 17.94 -4.41
N GLU A 129 3.34 17.45 -5.31
CA GLU A 129 2.97 16.92 -6.62
C GLU A 129 2.40 15.49 -6.55
N SER A 130 2.67 14.74 -5.47
CA SER A 130 2.29 13.33 -5.35
C SER A 130 0.77 13.11 -5.40
N ALA A 131 -0.04 14.05 -4.90
CA ALA A 131 -1.50 13.92 -4.93
C ALA A 131 -2.06 13.78 -6.35
N GLY A 132 -1.63 14.66 -7.26
CA GLY A 132 -2.07 14.63 -8.66
C GLY A 132 -1.50 13.42 -9.41
N PHE A 133 -0.25 13.06 -9.11
CA PHE A 133 0.40 11.89 -9.70
C PHE A 133 -0.30 10.57 -9.31
N LEU A 134 -0.54 10.35 -8.03
CA LEU A 134 -1.29 9.20 -7.51
C LEU A 134 -2.68 9.13 -8.13
N ASN A 135 -3.42 10.23 -8.13
CA ASN A 135 -4.77 10.27 -8.70
C ASN A 135 -4.77 9.85 -10.17
N GLY A 136 -3.91 10.46 -11.01
CA GLY A 136 -3.91 10.19 -12.45
C GLY A 136 -3.57 8.73 -12.81
N ILE A 137 -2.59 8.14 -12.11
CA ILE A 137 -2.20 6.75 -12.34
C ILE A 137 -3.26 5.78 -11.80
N LEU A 138 -3.75 5.99 -10.56
CA LEU A 138 -4.74 5.10 -9.96
C LEU A 138 -6.09 5.15 -10.68
N ASP A 139 -6.54 6.32 -11.13
CA ASP A 139 -7.75 6.44 -11.96
C ASP A 139 -7.62 5.66 -13.28
N SER A 140 -6.43 5.70 -13.89
CA SER A 140 -6.15 4.97 -15.13
C SER A 140 -6.20 3.46 -14.91
N ILE A 141 -5.57 2.97 -13.83
CA ILE A 141 -5.60 1.55 -13.44
C ILE A 141 -7.03 1.11 -13.14
N TYR A 142 -7.74 1.86 -12.31
CA TYR A 142 -9.10 1.56 -11.88
C TYR A 142 -10.07 1.42 -13.06
N LYS A 143 -10.00 2.33 -14.04
CA LYS A 143 -10.90 2.32 -15.22
C LYS A 143 -10.46 1.35 -16.31
N GLN A 144 -9.16 1.25 -16.60
CA GLN A 144 -8.67 0.57 -17.80
C GLN A 144 -8.17 -0.85 -17.50
N GLU A 145 -7.51 -1.06 -16.36
CA GLU A 145 -6.99 -2.38 -15.97
C GLU A 145 -8.08 -3.19 -15.26
N LEU A 146 -8.66 -2.61 -14.21
CA LEU A 146 -9.59 -3.30 -13.33
C LEU A 146 -11.05 -3.18 -13.80
N LYS A 147 -11.33 -2.26 -14.72
CA LYS A 147 -12.66 -2.03 -15.32
C LYS A 147 -13.78 -1.86 -14.29
N ARG A 148 -13.44 -1.24 -13.15
CA ARG A 148 -14.39 -0.91 -12.08
C ARG A 148 -15.03 0.47 -12.33
N ASN A 149 -16.22 0.69 -11.78
CA ASN A 149 -17.03 1.90 -11.99
C ASN A 149 -17.79 2.41 -10.75
N ASP A 150 -17.60 1.78 -9.60
CA ASP A 150 -18.05 2.20 -8.26
C ASP A 150 -17.22 3.36 -7.64
#